data_AF-A0A8S2F199-F1
#
_entry.id   AF-A0A8S2F199-F1
#
_cell.length_a   1.000
_cell.length_b   1.000
_cell.length_c   1.000
_cell.angle_alpha   90.00
_cell.angle_beta   90.00
_cell.angle_gamma   90.00
#
_symmetry.space_group_name_H-M   'P 1'
#
loop_
_entity.id
_entity.type
_entity.pdbx_description
1 polymer ?
#
loop_
_entity_poly.entity_id
_entity_poly.type
_entity_poly.pdbx_seq_one_letter_code
_entity_poly.pdbx_strand_id
1 'polypeptide(L)'
;MDADEAPFSSVSRYTDIRDEPIDRLLVPIKGYQDELLLPLEEAIIPIAHLFIDLEENVWIAKQNCQNPQDGLSQNESVSIHLYTMQFTLGESLYVVLNRTLRAENRDDLKPWFKF
;
A
#
# COMPACT_ATOMS: atom_id res chain seq x y z
N MET A 1 -17.10 28.73 10.56
CA MET A 1 -16.73 28.05 9.29
C MET A 1 -15.35 27.56 9.56
N ASP A 2 -15.28 26.44 10.26
CA ASP A 2 -14.06 25.98 10.90
C ASP A 2 -13.75 24.63 10.25
N ALA A 3 -12.80 24.68 9.32
CA ALA A 3 -12.22 23.50 8.74
C ALA A 3 -11.30 22.89 9.80
N ASP A 4 -11.76 21.79 10.39
CA ASP A 4 -11.02 20.90 11.26
C ASP A 4 -9.95 20.18 10.42
N GLU A 5 -8.83 20.85 10.14
CA GLU A 5 -7.62 20.17 9.68
C GLU A 5 -6.93 19.53 10.88
N ALA A 6 -7.31 18.29 11.18
CA ALA A 6 -6.52 17.45 12.07
C ALA A 6 -5.13 17.24 11.43
N PRO A 7 -4.02 17.57 12.13
CA PRO A 7 -2.70 17.36 11.58
C PRO A 7 -2.45 15.86 11.45
N PHE A 8 -2.25 15.37 10.23
CA PHE A 8 -1.78 14.00 9.98
C PHE A 8 -0.42 13.83 10.67
N SER A 9 -0.45 13.29 11.87
CA SER A 9 0.70 13.17 12.76
C SER A 9 1.65 12.11 12.23
N SER A 10 2.89 12.52 11.97
CA SER A 10 4.02 11.64 11.61
C SER A 10 4.29 10.52 12.63
N VAL A 11 3.73 10.62 13.84
CA VAL A 11 3.83 9.61 14.91
C VAL A 11 3.04 8.35 14.57
N SER A 12 1.90 8.46 13.88
CA SER A 12 1.05 7.31 13.52
C SER A 12 1.75 6.31 12.59
N ARG A 13 2.69 6.79 11.75
CA ARG A 13 3.39 6.02 10.71
C ARG A 13 4.16 4.81 11.23
N TYR A 14 4.58 4.81 12.50
CA TYR A 14 5.47 3.78 13.08
C TYR A 14 4.89 3.09 14.32
N THR A 15 3.62 3.35 14.67
CA THR A 15 3.03 2.88 15.94
C THR A 15 1.86 1.90 15.76
N ASP A 16 1.65 1.38 14.56
CA ASP A 16 0.55 0.46 14.20
C ASP A 16 0.76 -0.98 14.72
N ILE A 17 1.86 -1.25 15.41
CA ILE A 17 2.15 -2.54 16.07
C ILE A 17 1.05 -2.98 17.04
N ARG A 18 0.25 -2.04 17.56
CA ARG A 18 -0.89 -2.33 18.45
C ARG A 18 -2.01 -3.08 17.73
N ASP A 19 -2.09 -2.95 16.41
CA ASP A 19 -3.13 -3.55 15.60
C ASP A 19 -2.71 -4.93 15.05
N GLU A 20 -1.48 -5.38 15.34
CA GLU A 20 -1.03 -6.72 14.99
C GLU A 20 -1.87 -7.80 15.70
N PRO A 21 -2.38 -8.80 14.98
CA PRO A 21 -3.20 -9.87 15.56
C PRO A 21 -2.32 -10.88 16.31
N ILE A 22 -1.75 -10.47 17.44
CA ILE A 22 -0.85 -11.30 18.26
C ILE A 22 -1.54 -12.48 18.96
N ASP A 23 -2.86 -12.40 19.11
CA ASP A 23 -3.70 -13.36 19.85
C ASP A 23 -4.32 -14.44 18.94
N ARG A 24 -4.17 -14.33 17.61
CA ARG A 24 -4.79 -15.24 16.65
C ARG A 24 -3.93 -15.43 15.40
N LEU A 25 -3.91 -16.66 14.89
CA LEU A 25 -3.26 -16.97 13.63
C LEU A 25 -4.20 -16.67 12.46
N LEU A 26 -3.82 -15.75 11.57
CA LEU A 26 -4.56 -15.51 10.33
C LEU A 26 -4.34 -16.68 9.36
N VAL A 27 -5.39 -17.06 8.64
CA VAL A 27 -5.25 -18.10 7.61
C VAL A 27 -4.39 -17.58 6.44
N PRO A 28 -3.57 -18.45 5.81
CA PRO A 28 -2.75 -18.07 4.68
C PRO A 28 -3.57 -17.44 3.54
N ILE A 29 -2.96 -16.50 2.83
CA ILE A 29 -3.54 -15.89 1.63
C ILE A 29 -3.46 -16.93 0.52
N LYS A 30 -4.60 -17.55 0.18
CA LYS A 30 -4.69 -18.53 -0.91
C LYS A 30 -5.08 -17.82 -2.20
N GLY A 31 -4.45 -18.21 -3.30
CA GLY A 31 -4.75 -17.72 -4.65
C GLY A 31 -3.76 -16.67 -5.15
N TYR A 32 -3.14 -15.91 -4.25
CA TYR A 32 -2.09 -14.94 -4.61
C TYR A 32 -0.95 -15.58 -5.40
N GLN A 33 -0.56 -16.80 -5.03
CA GLN A 33 0.54 -17.51 -5.70
C GLN A 33 0.21 -17.92 -7.15
N ASP A 34 -1.08 -17.89 -7.53
CA ASP A 34 -1.54 -18.26 -8.87
C ASP A 34 -1.69 -17.01 -9.77
N GLU A 35 -1.42 -15.81 -9.23
CA GLU A 35 -1.57 -14.55 -9.93
C GLU A 35 -0.36 -14.23 -10.81
N LEU A 36 -0.65 -13.63 -11.98
CA LEU A 36 0.40 -13.16 -12.87
C LEU A 36 1.01 -11.87 -12.34
N LEU A 37 2.33 -11.75 -12.45
CA LEU A 37 3.01 -10.48 -12.25
C LEU A 37 2.60 -9.52 -13.37
N LEU A 38 2.05 -8.38 -12.98
CA LEU A 38 1.62 -7.32 -13.90
C LEU A 38 2.54 -6.09 -13.78
N PRO A 39 2.59 -5.23 -14.81
CA PRO A 39 3.11 -3.88 -14.65
C PRO A 39 2.37 -3.15 -13.52
N LEU A 40 3.08 -2.28 -12.80
CA LEU A 40 2.53 -1.59 -11.63
C LEU A 40 1.25 -0.79 -11.97
N GLU A 41 1.17 -0.20 -13.16
CA GLU A 41 0.01 0.56 -13.61
C GLU A 41 -1.25 -0.28 -13.76
N GLU A 42 -1.09 -1.57 -14.10
CA GLU A 42 -2.20 -2.52 -14.18
C GLU A 42 -2.54 -3.10 -12.80
N ALA A 43 -1.50 -3.35 -12.02
CA ALA A 43 -1.57 -3.89 -10.66
C ALA A 43 -2.41 -3.04 -9.70
N ILE A 44 -2.36 -1.71 -9.85
CA ILE A 44 -3.06 -0.77 -8.98
C ILE A 44 -4.55 -0.61 -9.31
N ILE A 45 -5.00 -0.98 -10.51
CA ILE A 45 -6.38 -0.74 -10.98
C ILE A 45 -7.43 -1.27 -10.00
N PRO A 46 -7.32 -2.51 -9.47
CA PRO A 46 -8.33 -3.04 -8.57
C PRO A 46 -8.39 -2.32 -7.21
N ILE A 47 -7.31 -1.68 -6.78
CA ILE A 47 -7.21 -0.99 -5.48
C ILE A 47 -7.34 0.54 -5.59
N ALA A 48 -7.33 1.10 -6.80
CA ALA A 48 -7.34 2.56 -7.01
C ALA A 48 -8.52 3.26 -6.31
N HIS A 49 -9.69 2.62 -6.27
CA HIS A 49 -10.88 3.16 -5.62
C HIS A 49 -10.77 3.30 -4.09
N LEU A 50 -9.76 2.69 -3.46
CA LEU A 50 -9.50 2.80 -2.02
C LEU A 50 -8.76 4.09 -1.65
N PHE A 51 -8.30 4.84 -2.64
CA PHE A 51 -7.43 6.00 -2.48
C PHE A 51 -7.96 7.21 -3.25
N ILE A 52 -7.62 8.40 -2.78
CA ILE A 52 -7.99 9.66 -3.46
C ILE A 52 -7.06 9.92 -4.64
N ASP A 53 -5.77 9.60 -4.49
CA ASP A 53 -4.66 10.07 -5.34
C ASP A 53 -3.64 8.96 -5.67
N LEU A 54 -4.05 7.68 -5.73
CA LEU A 54 -3.11 6.56 -5.94
C LEU A 54 -2.29 6.69 -7.24
N GLU A 55 -2.94 7.02 -8.36
CA GLU A 55 -2.25 7.13 -9.66
C GLU A 55 -1.18 8.24 -9.67
N GLU A 56 -1.47 9.37 -9.02
CA GLU A 56 -0.52 10.47 -8.88
C GLU A 56 0.67 10.05 -8.02
N ASN A 57 0.43 9.39 -6.88
CA ASN A 57 1.51 8.89 -6.03
C ASN A 57 2.35 7.79 -6.72
N VAL A 58 1.73 6.94 -7.54
CA VAL A 58 2.46 5.96 -8.38
C VAL A 58 3.35 6.69 -9.38
N TRP A 59 2.86 7.73 -10.03
CA TRP A 59 3.67 8.54 -10.94
C TRP A 59 4.85 9.20 -10.22
N ILE A 60 4.63 9.78 -9.04
CA ILE A 60 5.69 10.38 -8.20
C ILE A 60 6.74 9.32 -7.83
N ALA A 61 6.30 8.15 -7.35
CA ALA A 61 7.20 7.06 -6.98
C ALA A 61 8.06 6.61 -8.17
N LYS A 62 7.48 6.52 -9.38
CA LYS A 62 8.24 6.22 -10.61
C LYS A 62 9.30 7.26 -10.94
N GLN A 63 9.02 8.55 -10.75
CA GLN A 63 10.03 9.59 -10.96
C GLN A 63 11.17 9.50 -9.94
N ASN A 64 10.86 9.13 -8.70
CA ASN A 64 11.85 9.02 -7.62
C ASN A 64 12.74 7.78 -7.73
N CYS A 65 12.31 6.76 -8.48
CA CYS A 65 12.99 5.46 -8.59
C CYS A 65 13.57 5.19 -9.98
N GLN A 66 13.99 6.23 -10.71
CA GLN A 66 14.66 6.06 -11.99
C GLN A 66 16.08 5.49 -11.80
N ASN A 67 16.43 4.45 -12.57
CA ASN A 67 17.76 3.83 -12.60
C ASN A 67 18.31 3.36 -11.23
N PRO A 68 17.62 2.45 -10.53
CA PRO A 68 18.10 1.91 -9.25
C PRO A 68 19.51 1.32 -9.37
N GLN A 69 20.36 1.58 -8.35
CA GLN A 69 21.79 1.20 -8.32
C GLN A 69 22.09 0.06 -7.34
N ASP A 70 21.06 -0.50 -6.71
CA ASP A 70 21.10 -1.51 -5.65
C ASP A 70 20.77 -2.93 -6.15
N GLY A 71 20.62 -3.10 -7.46
CA GLY A 71 20.28 -4.38 -8.09
C GLY A 71 18.78 -4.68 -8.10
N LEU A 72 17.93 -3.77 -7.62
CA LEU A 72 16.48 -3.87 -7.76
C LEU A 72 16.04 -3.55 -9.19
N SER A 73 14.98 -4.20 -9.64
CA SER A 73 14.22 -3.74 -10.80
C SER A 73 13.53 -2.41 -10.49
N GLN A 74 13.23 -1.65 -11.53
CA GLN A 74 12.50 -0.39 -11.37
C GLN A 74 11.15 -0.59 -10.65
N ASN A 75 10.42 -1.66 -10.97
CA ASN A 75 9.14 -1.94 -10.32
C ASN A 75 9.30 -2.23 -8.83
N GLU A 76 10.32 -3.00 -8.42
CA GLU A 76 10.60 -3.26 -7.01
C GLU A 76 10.92 -1.96 -6.25
N SER A 77 11.79 -1.12 -6.80
CA SER A 77 12.11 0.18 -6.17
C SER A 77 10.87 1.07 -6.05
N VAL A 78 10.03 1.13 -7.10
CA VAL A 78 8.79 1.91 -7.08
C VAL A 78 7.81 1.37 -6.05
N SER A 79 7.61 0.05 -5.96
CA SER A 79 6.71 -0.55 -4.98
C SER A 79 7.16 -0.27 -3.55
N ILE A 80 8.46 -0.37 -3.25
CA ILE A 80 9.02 -0.02 -1.93
C ILE A 80 8.83 1.47 -1.64
N HIS A 81 9.11 2.34 -2.61
CA HIS A 81 8.93 3.79 -2.44
C HIS A 81 7.46 4.15 -2.21
N LEU A 82 6.56 3.59 -3.01
CA LEU A 82 5.12 3.81 -2.90
C LEU A 82 4.57 3.33 -1.55
N TYR A 83 5.04 2.19 -1.06
CA TYR A 83 4.69 1.69 0.26
C TYR A 83 5.19 2.63 1.37
N THR A 84 6.40 3.17 1.27
CA THR A 84 7.01 3.96 2.34
C THR A 84 6.70 5.45 2.29
N MET A 85 6.25 5.98 1.16
CA MET A 85 5.94 7.39 1.01
C MET A 85 4.60 7.78 1.64
N GLN A 86 4.51 9.03 2.07
CA GLN A 86 3.27 9.63 2.56
C GLN A 86 2.49 10.18 1.36
N PHE A 87 1.22 9.79 1.27
CA PHE A 87 0.30 10.38 0.29
C PHE A 87 -0.13 11.75 0.80
N THR A 88 -0.30 12.69 -0.13
CA THR A 88 -0.71 14.06 0.19
C THR A 88 -2.19 14.13 0.52
N LEU A 89 -3.02 13.27 -0.09
CA LEU A 89 -4.46 13.23 0.13
C LEU A 89 -4.89 11.88 0.73
N GLY A 90 -5.36 11.91 1.98
CA GLY A 90 -5.95 10.74 2.64
C GLY A 90 -4.94 9.73 3.15
N GLU A 91 -5.36 8.46 3.23
CA GLU A 91 -4.54 7.37 3.77
C GLU A 91 -3.51 6.90 2.74
N SER A 92 -2.26 6.71 3.18
CA SER A 92 -1.18 6.23 2.31
C SER A 92 -1.25 4.72 2.12
N LEU A 93 -0.56 4.21 1.07
CA LEU A 93 -0.58 2.79 0.73
C LEU A 93 -0.28 1.87 1.92
N TYR A 94 0.76 2.14 2.72
CA TYR A 94 1.09 1.29 3.87
C TYR A 94 -0.04 1.21 4.90
N VAL A 95 -0.79 2.30 5.13
CA VAL A 95 -1.88 2.32 6.12
C VAL A 95 -2.97 1.35 5.70
N VAL A 96 -3.42 1.48 4.46
CA VAL A 96 -4.55 0.71 3.93
C VAL A 96 -4.13 -0.76 3.71
N LEU A 97 -2.94 -0.99 3.14
CA LEU A 97 -2.43 -2.34 2.91
C LEU A 97 -2.22 -3.09 4.23
N ASN A 98 -1.54 -2.50 5.22
CA ASN A 98 -1.28 -3.19 6.49
C ASN A 98 -2.57 -3.45 7.28
N ARG A 99 -3.52 -2.51 7.26
CA ARG A 99 -4.86 -2.72 7.82
C ARG A 99 -5.55 -3.92 7.16
N THR A 100 -5.48 -4.02 5.84
CA THR A 100 -6.09 -5.13 5.08
C THR A 100 -5.38 -6.46 5.34
N LEU A 101 -4.04 -6.47 5.41
CA LEU A 101 -3.26 -7.65 5.72
C LEU A 101 -3.56 -8.23 7.11
N ARG A 102 -3.89 -7.36 8.08
CA ARG A 102 -4.26 -7.73 9.45
C ARG A 102 -5.74 -8.09 9.62
N ALA A 103 -6.58 -7.85 8.60
CA ALA A 103 -7.99 -8.19 8.65
C ALA A 103 -8.20 -9.71 8.67
N GLU A 104 -9.15 -10.16 9.49
CA GLU A 104 -9.55 -11.57 9.54
C GLU A 104 -10.21 -12.03 8.24
N ASN A 105 -10.99 -11.15 7.62
CA ASN A 105 -11.65 -11.44 6.36
C ASN A 105 -10.63 -11.39 5.21
N ARG A 106 -10.15 -12.56 4.79
CA ARG A 106 -9.15 -12.65 3.71
C ARG A 106 -9.71 -12.30 2.33
N ASP A 107 -11.03 -12.23 2.17
CA ASP A 107 -11.62 -11.77 0.92
C ASP A 107 -11.31 -10.29 0.65
N ASP A 108 -11.05 -9.50 1.69
CA ASP A 108 -10.67 -8.09 1.57
C ASP A 108 -9.28 -7.93 0.90
N LEU A 109 -8.47 -8.99 0.86
CA LEU A 109 -7.18 -9.02 0.17
C LEU A 109 -7.29 -9.30 -1.32
N LYS A 110 -8.42 -9.80 -1.83
CA LYS A 110 -8.57 -10.15 -3.25
C LYS A 110 -8.28 -8.99 -4.21
N PRO A 111 -8.69 -7.73 -3.95
CA PRO A 111 -8.31 -6.60 -4.79
C PRO A 111 -6.80 -6.38 -4.85
N TRP A 112 -6.08 -6.71 -3.78
CA TRP A 112 -4.63 -6.52 -3.66
C TRP A 112 -3.82 -7.59 -4.39
N PHE A 113 -4.44 -8.66 -4.89
CA PHE A 113 -3.73 -9.78 -5.50
C PHE A 113 -2.92 -9.43 -6.74
N LYS A 114 -3.26 -8.31 -7.39
CA LYS A 114 -2.56 -7.82 -8.58
C LYS A 114 -1.38 -6.90 -8.23
N PHE A 115 -1.33 -6.39 -7.01
CA PHE A 115 -0.30 -5.50 -6.48
C PHE A 115 0.83 -6.30 -5.79
#